data_AF-A0A3N5Q4Y7-F1
#
_entry.id   AF-A0A3N5Q4Y7-F1
#
_cell.length_a   1.000
_cell.length_b   1.000
_cell.length_c   1.000
_cell.angle_alpha   90.00
_cell.angle_beta   90.00
_cell.angle_gamma   90.00
#
_symmetry.space_group_name_H-M   'P 1'
#
loop_
_entity.id
_entity.type
_entity.pdbx_description
1 polymer ?
#
loop_
_entity_poly.entity_id
_entity_poly.type
_entity_poly.pdbx_seq_one_letter_code
_entity_poly.pdbx_strand_id
1 'polypeptide(L)'
;MPLAHRPEHPKTTIGRGACPYAVPTHLHMSDKLVDILTTMEIAYFAGLFDGEGCISIVRGGPTITVAVVQVDRRPLDLLAARFGGSVMPHGKPVKETHHQAYRWQIYSGRARDFLRTVRPYLIVKAEKTDLVMAMPNPRKHVRKTPANAVETSQNQEISQEPLTLV
;
A
#
# COMPACT_ATOMS: atom_id res chain seq x y z
N MET A 1 27.49 30.99 45.51
CA MET A 1 27.67 29.84 44.60
C MET A 1 27.49 30.34 43.17
N PRO A 2 28.48 30.18 42.28
CA PRO A 2 28.44 30.78 40.94
C PRO A 2 27.64 29.91 39.96
N LEU A 3 26.79 30.58 39.16
CA LEU A 3 26.02 30.01 38.05
C LEU A 3 26.97 29.67 36.89
N ALA A 4 27.03 28.40 36.50
CA ALA A 4 27.77 27.95 35.33
C ALA A 4 26.96 28.25 34.05
N HIS A 5 27.51 29.11 33.18
CA HIS A 5 27.09 29.27 31.79
C HIS A 5 27.28 27.93 31.04
N ARG A 6 26.22 27.44 30.39
CA ARG A 6 26.28 26.29 29.48
C ARG A 6 26.43 26.82 28.04
N PRO A 7 27.34 26.28 27.22
CA PRO A 7 27.56 26.78 25.87
C PRO A 7 26.41 26.42 24.93
N GLU A 8 26.09 27.33 24.01
CA GLU A 8 25.12 27.14 22.93
C GLU A 8 25.57 26.08 21.93
N HIS A 9 24.66 25.19 21.54
CA HIS A 9 24.90 24.17 20.52
C HIS A 9 24.70 24.75 19.11
N PRO A 10 25.56 24.42 18.13
CA PRO A 10 25.39 24.86 16.76
C PRO A 10 24.17 24.18 16.09
N LYS A 11 23.42 24.97 15.33
CA LYS A 11 22.29 24.52 14.51
C LYS A 11 22.83 23.72 13.31
N THR A 12 22.76 22.40 13.39
CA THR A 12 23.07 21.53 12.24
C THR A 12 21.83 21.37 11.35
N THR A 13 21.91 21.92 10.15
CA THR A 13 20.98 21.74 9.05
C THR A 13 20.88 20.25 8.69
N ILE A 14 19.71 19.64 8.84
CA ILE A 14 19.47 18.24 8.50
C ILE A 14 19.36 18.13 6.97
N GLY A 15 20.45 17.71 6.34
CA GLY A 15 20.47 17.26 4.96
C GLY A 15 19.59 16.02 4.77
N ARG A 16 19.00 15.89 3.58
CA ARG A 16 18.16 14.76 3.15
C ARG A 16 18.91 13.45 3.39
N GLY A 17 18.51 12.71 4.43
CA GLY A 17 19.06 11.39 4.73
C GLY A 17 18.66 10.40 3.64
N ALA A 18 19.64 9.97 2.85
CA ALA A 18 19.53 8.81 1.99
C ALA A 18 19.15 7.58 2.83
N CYS A 19 18.27 6.74 2.29
CA CYS A 19 18.00 5.42 2.88
C CYS A 19 19.32 4.64 3.04
N PRO A 20 19.60 4.04 4.21
CA PRO A 20 20.83 3.28 4.45
C PRO A 20 20.94 1.98 3.63
N TYR A 21 19.96 1.70 2.77
CA TYR A 21 19.94 0.56 1.84
C TYR A 21 20.13 1.00 0.38
N ALA A 22 20.90 2.06 0.14
CA ALA A 22 21.35 2.39 -1.21
C ALA A 22 22.23 1.24 -1.72
N VAL A 23 21.63 0.36 -2.52
CA VAL A 23 22.33 -0.71 -3.23
C VAL A 23 23.38 -0.09 -4.15
N PRO A 24 24.62 -0.64 -4.20
CA PRO A 24 25.69 -0.10 -5.02
C PRO A 24 25.27 0.00 -6.49
N THR A 25 25.31 1.21 -7.04
CA THR A 25 25.16 1.43 -8.48
C THR A 25 26.47 1.11 -9.18
N HIS A 26 26.41 0.13 -10.08
CA HIS A 26 27.42 -0.32 -11.04
C HIS A 26 28.54 -1.25 -10.54
N LEU A 27 28.18 -2.52 -10.33
CA LEU A 27 28.95 -3.63 -10.92
C LEU A 27 28.05 -4.32 -11.95
N HIS A 28 28.60 -4.63 -13.13
CA HIS A 28 27.95 -5.52 -14.09
C HIS A 28 27.94 -6.93 -13.50
N MET A 29 26.94 -7.21 -12.65
CA MET A 29 26.62 -8.56 -12.21
C MET A 29 26.11 -9.34 -13.41
N SER A 30 26.70 -10.50 -13.69
CA SER A 30 26.24 -11.37 -14.79
C SER A 30 24.75 -11.71 -14.62
N ASP A 31 23.98 -11.75 -15.70
CA ASP A 31 22.53 -11.95 -15.70
C ASP A 31 22.06 -13.11 -14.80
N LYS A 32 22.79 -14.23 -14.79
CA LYS A 32 22.50 -15.39 -13.92
C LYS A 32 22.59 -15.08 -12.42
N LEU A 33 23.52 -14.23 -12.01
CA LEU A 33 23.66 -13.81 -10.61
C LEU A 33 22.52 -12.87 -10.22
N VAL A 34 22.09 -12.00 -11.14
CA VAL A 34 20.91 -11.14 -10.92
C VAL A 34 19.65 -12.01 -10.76
N ASP A 35 19.48 -13.04 -11.59
CA ASP A 35 18.35 -13.97 -11.50
C ASP A 35 18.35 -14.79 -10.20
N ILE A 36 19.53 -15.24 -9.74
CA ILE A 36 19.65 -16.00 -8.48
C ILE A 36 19.42 -15.08 -7.26
N LEU A 37 19.96 -13.87 -7.27
CA LEU A 37 19.78 -12.90 -6.19
C LEU A 37 18.32 -12.47 -6.09
N THR A 38 17.65 -12.25 -7.22
CA THR A 38 16.20 -11.97 -7.24
C THR A 38 15.39 -13.17 -6.78
N THR A 39 15.78 -14.40 -7.12
CA THR A 39 15.15 -15.63 -6.63
C THR A 39 15.24 -15.78 -5.11
N MET A 40 16.43 -15.61 -4.54
CA MET A 40 16.63 -15.70 -3.08
C MET A 40 15.88 -14.60 -2.34
N GLU A 41 15.85 -13.40 -2.90
CA GLU A 41 15.08 -12.27 -2.35
C GLU A 41 13.57 -12.57 -2.36
N ILE A 42 13.03 -13.13 -3.46
CA ILE A 42 11.62 -13.55 -3.54
C ILE A 42 11.33 -14.67 -2.53
N ALA A 43 12.21 -15.66 -2.40
CA ALA A 43 12.06 -16.75 -1.43
C ALA A 43 12.08 -16.23 0.02
N TYR A 44 12.94 -15.25 0.33
CA TYR A 44 12.94 -14.56 1.62
C TYR A 44 11.58 -13.89 1.90
N PHE A 45 11.04 -13.13 0.94
CA PHE A 45 9.74 -12.48 1.11
C PHE A 45 8.59 -13.48 1.19
N ALA A 46 8.68 -14.62 0.50
CA ALA A 46 7.72 -15.71 0.63
C ALA A 46 7.73 -16.29 2.05
N GLY A 47 8.90 -16.56 2.62
CA GLY A 47 9.03 -17.04 4.00
C GLY A 47 8.52 -16.04 5.03
N LEU A 48 8.88 -14.76 4.87
CA LEU A 48 8.34 -13.67 5.70
C LEU A 48 6.80 -13.61 5.60
N PHE A 49 6.27 -13.73 4.39
CA PHE A 49 4.84 -13.72 4.17
C PHE A 49 4.14 -14.94 4.76
N ASP A 50 4.73 -16.13 4.72
CA ASP A 50 4.17 -17.33 5.33
C ASP A 50 4.09 -17.24 6.86
N GLY A 51 5.11 -16.67 7.50
CA GLY A 51 5.13 -16.46 8.94
C GLY A 51 4.18 -15.36 9.41
N GLU A 52 4.23 -14.20 8.76
CA GLU A 52 3.70 -12.94 9.32
C GLU A 52 2.65 -12.27 8.43
N GLY A 53 2.40 -12.87 7.27
CA GLY A 53 1.51 -12.34 6.25
C GLY A 53 0.05 -12.74 6.42
N CYS A 54 -0.81 -11.93 5.85
CA CYS A 54 -2.23 -12.20 5.74
C CYS A 54 -2.75 -11.86 4.34
N ILE A 55 -3.63 -12.73 3.82
CA ILE A 55 -4.46 -12.48 2.65
C ILE A 55 -5.88 -12.28 3.14
N SER A 56 -6.53 -11.20 2.70
CA SER A 56 -7.90 -10.87 3.06
C SER A 56 -8.67 -10.33 1.86
N ILE A 57 -9.99 -10.52 1.87
CA ILE A 57 -10.91 -9.87 0.92
C ILE A 57 -11.69 -8.83 1.71
N VAL A 58 -11.71 -7.59 1.22
CA VAL A 58 -12.44 -6.50 1.89
C VAL A 58 -13.93 -6.83 1.90
N ARG A 59 -14.59 -6.66 3.04
CA ARG A 59 -16.04 -6.87 3.16
C ARG A 59 -16.79 -5.95 2.18
N GLY A 60 -17.74 -6.52 1.44
CA GLY A 60 -18.57 -5.78 0.49
C GLY A 60 -17.95 -5.54 -0.89
N GLY A 61 -16.80 -6.14 -1.21
CA GLY A 61 -16.26 -6.08 -2.57
C GLY A 61 -15.15 -7.08 -2.86
N PRO A 62 -14.72 -7.26 -4.13
CA PRO A 62 -13.75 -8.30 -4.49
C PRO A 62 -12.29 -7.85 -4.27
N THR A 63 -12.07 -6.79 -3.49
CA THR A 63 -10.75 -6.20 -3.28
C THR A 63 -9.91 -7.12 -2.40
N ILE A 64 -8.88 -7.69 -3.00
CA ILE A 64 -7.87 -8.47 -2.30
C ILE A 64 -6.91 -7.52 -1.60
N THR A 65 -6.53 -7.87 -0.38
CA THR A 65 -5.55 -7.18 0.43
C THR A 65 -4.50 -8.19 0.88
N VAL A 66 -3.24 -7.79 0.77
CA VAL A 66 -2.11 -8.48 1.36
C VAL A 66 -1.48 -7.55 2.39
N ALA A 67 -1.15 -8.09 3.55
CA ALA A 67 -0.46 -7.35 4.60
C ALA A 67 0.57 -8.23 5.32
N VAL A 68 1.62 -7.60 5.83
CA VAL A 68 2.60 -8.19 6.76
C VAL A 68 2.70 -7.27 7.96
N VAL A 69 2.71 -7.81 9.18
CA VAL A 69 2.81 -7.04 10.42
C VAL A 69 4.05 -7.47 11.19
N GLN A 70 4.88 -6.51 11.59
CA GLN A 70 6.12 -6.76 12.34
C GLN A 70 6.45 -5.60 13.27
N VAL A 71 7.14 -5.88 14.38
CA VAL A 71 7.73 -4.82 15.23
C VAL A 71 8.94 -4.19 14.54
N ASP A 72 9.79 -5.00 13.92
CA ASP A 72 10.88 -4.49 13.10
C ASP A 72 10.33 -3.97 11.76
N ARG A 73 10.57 -2.68 11.49
CA ARG A 73 10.09 -2.01 10.28
C ARG A 73 10.93 -2.33 9.05
N ARG A 74 12.18 -2.76 9.22
CA ARG A 74 13.14 -2.93 8.10
C ARG A 74 12.63 -3.91 7.02
N PRO A 75 12.10 -5.11 7.36
CA PRO A 75 11.56 -6.02 6.35
C PRO A 75 10.34 -5.44 5.62
N LEU A 76 9.54 -4.62 6.30
CA LEU A 76 8.36 -3.96 5.73
C LEU A 76 8.76 -2.87 4.73
N ASP A 77 9.81 -2.12 5.04
CA ASP A 77 10.36 -1.10 4.14
C ASP A 77 10.97 -1.74 2.88
N LEU A 78 11.61 -2.91 3.01
CA LEU A 78 12.08 -3.69 1.86
C LEU A 78 10.92 -4.19 1.00
N LEU A 79 9.85 -4.72 1.61
CA LEU A 79 8.62 -5.08 0.88
C LEU A 79 8.04 -3.87 0.13
N ALA A 80 8.00 -2.71 0.78
CA ALA A 80 7.51 -1.48 0.16
C ALA A 80 8.38 -1.01 -1.01
N ALA A 81 9.70 -1.10 -0.89
CA ALA A 81 10.63 -0.74 -1.95
C ALA A 81 10.51 -1.68 -3.17
N ARG A 82 10.25 -2.98 -2.94
CA ARG A 82 10.18 -4.00 -3.99
C ARG A 82 8.82 -4.12 -4.66
N PHE A 83 7.75 -4.05 -3.88
CA PHE A 83 6.38 -4.33 -4.35
C PHE A 83 5.44 -3.12 -4.25
N GLY A 84 5.95 -1.96 -3.82
CA GLY A 84 5.15 -0.77 -3.52
C GLY A 84 4.28 -0.96 -2.27
N GLY A 85 3.25 -0.14 -2.12
CA GLY A 85 2.37 -0.16 -0.95
C GLY A 85 2.80 0.83 0.12
N SER A 86 2.22 0.70 1.31
CA SER A 86 2.45 1.62 2.42
C SER A 86 2.81 0.88 3.70
N VAL A 87 3.75 1.44 4.44
CA VAL A 87 4.14 1.00 5.79
C VAL A 87 3.58 2.00 6.79
N MET A 88 2.75 1.52 7.72
CA MET A 88 2.05 2.36 8.71
C MET A 88 2.09 1.73 10.10
N PRO A 89 1.96 2.51 11.19
CA PRO A 89 1.77 1.95 12.52
C PRO A 89 0.55 1.02 12.56
N HIS A 90 0.70 -0.15 13.18
CA HIS A 90 -0.35 -1.13 13.35
C HIS A 90 -0.91 -1.10 14.77
N GLY A 91 -2.02 -0.39 14.94
CA GLY A 91 -2.62 -0.16 16.25
C GLY A 91 -1.74 0.69 17.16
N LYS A 92 -2.20 0.87 18.40
CA LYS A 92 -1.40 1.48 19.47
C LYS A 92 -0.93 0.38 20.42
N PRO A 93 0.30 0.45 20.97
CA PRO A 93 0.72 -0.43 22.04
C PRO A 93 -0.29 -0.41 23.19
N VAL A 94 -0.75 -1.59 23.61
CA VAL A 94 -1.73 -1.70 24.71
C VAL A 94 -1.09 -1.40 26.05
N LYS A 95 0.20 -1.70 26.19
CA LYS A 95 1.03 -1.41 27.36
C LYS A 95 2.22 -0.58 26.94
N GLU A 96 2.71 0.27 27.84
CA GLU A 96 3.88 1.11 27.61
C GLU A 96 5.16 0.30 27.35
N THR A 97 5.22 -0.94 27.87
CA THR A 97 6.34 -1.86 27.64
C THR A 97 6.31 -2.56 26.28
N HIS A 98 5.21 -2.48 25.54
CA HIS A 98 5.09 -3.12 24.24
C HIS A 98 5.66 -2.22 23.14
N HIS A 99 6.44 -2.80 22.24
CA HIS A 99 6.91 -2.07 21.07
C HIS A 99 5.76 -1.80 20.07
N GLN A 100 5.87 -0.67 19.36
CA GLN A 100 4.98 -0.36 18.24
C GLN A 100 5.16 -1.39 17.12
N ALA A 101 4.07 -2.07 16.74
CA ALA A 101 4.04 -2.86 15.53
C ALA A 101 3.76 -1.99 14.30
N TYR A 102 4.25 -2.41 13.15
CA TYR A 102 4.04 -1.75 11.86
C TYR A 102 3.39 -2.75 10.90
N ARG A 103 2.66 -2.22 9.93
CA ARG A 103 2.02 -2.98 8.87
C ARG A 103 2.48 -2.46 7.53
N TRP A 104 2.98 -3.37 6.68
CA TRP A 104 3.01 -3.15 5.24
C TRP A 104 1.71 -3.66 4.62
N GLN A 105 1.14 -2.95 3.64
CA GLN A 105 -0.11 -3.33 2.99
C GLN A 105 -0.15 -2.94 1.51
N ILE A 106 -0.70 -3.84 0.69
CA ILE A 106 -1.00 -3.65 -0.73
C ILE A 106 -2.39 -4.20 -1.09
N TYR A 107 -2.93 -3.73 -2.21
CA TYR A 107 -4.31 -3.99 -2.63
C TYR A 107 -4.42 -4.41 -4.10
N SER A 108 -5.48 -5.15 -4.40
CA SER A 108 -5.98 -5.46 -5.74
C SER A 108 -4.88 -6.00 -6.67
N GLY A 109 -4.62 -5.31 -7.79
CA GLY A 109 -3.63 -5.75 -8.79
C GLY A 109 -2.25 -5.99 -8.19
N ARG A 110 -1.74 -5.07 -7.37
CA ARG A 110 -0.43 -5.23 -6.72
C ARG A 110 -0.40 -6.43 -5.79
N ALA A 111 -1.49 -6.67 -5.05
CA ALA A 111 -1.59 -7.85 -4.19
C ALA A 111 -1.54 -9.15 -5.01
N ARG A 112 -2.21 -9.20 -6.15
CA ARG A 112 -2.15 -10.35 -7.06
C ARG A 112 -0.75 -10.54 -7.67
N ASP A 113 -0.09 -9.45 -8.07
CA ASP A 113 1.26 -9.51 -8.61
C ASP A 113 2.25 -10.03 -7.57
N PHE A 114 2.23 -9.48 -6.36
CA PHE A 114 3.02 -9.98 -5.24
C PHE A 114 2.78 -11.47 -5.00
N LEU A 115 1.51 -11.89 -4.85
CA LEU A 115 1.15 -13.27 -4.59
C LEU A 115 1.65 -14.21 -5.68
N ARG A 116 1.50 -13.83 -6.97
CA ARG A 116 2.02 -14.60 -8.10
C ARG A 116 3.54 -14.73 -8.07
N THR A 117 4.24 -13.65 -7.71
CA THR A 117 5.70 -13.66 -7.61
C THR A 117 6.19 -14.57 -6.49
N VAL A 118 5.59 -14.52 -5.30
CA VAL A 118 6.05 -15.33 -4.16
C VAL A 118 5.50 -16.77 -4.16
N ARG A 119 4.41 -17.03 -4.90
CA ARG A 119 3.69 -18.32 -4.90
C ARG A 119 4.59 -19.56 -5.04
N PRO A 120 5.62 -19.60 -5.91
CA PRO A 120 6.47 -20.78 -6.06
C PRO A 120 7.21 -21.19 -4.78
N TYR A 121 7.38 -20.25 -3.83
CA TYR A 121 8.13 -20.44 -2.58
C TYR A 121 7.23 -20.47 -1.34
N LEU A 122 5.92 -20.25 -1.49
CA LEU A 122 4.98 -20.37 -0.37
C LEU A 122 4.73 -21.84 -0.03
N ILE A 123 4.70 -22.13 1.27
CA ILE A 123 4.42 -23.44 1.85
C ILE A 123 3.09 -23.38 2.61
N VAL A 124 2.99 -22.51 3.62
CA VAL A 124 1.85 -22.48 4.56
C VAL A 124 0.63 -21.81 3.94
N LYS A 125 0.83 -20.71 3.19
CA LYS A 125 -0.26 -19.95 2.57
C LYS A 125 -0.46 -20.25 1.09
N ALA A 126 0.16 -21.33 0.57
CA ALA A 126 0.09 -21.74 -0.83
C ALA A 126 -1.36 -21.93 -1.32
N GLU A 127 -2.13 -22.79 -0.65
CA GLU A 127 -3.52 -23.10 -1.04
C GLU A 127 -4.43 -21.86 -0.99
N LYS A 128 -4.33 -21.07 0.09
CA LYS A 128 -5.09 -19.82 0.22
C LYS A 128 -4.73 -18.83 -0.90
N THR A 129 -3.47 -18.81 -1.31
CA THR A 129 -3.02 -17.97 -2.43
C THR A 129 -3.66 -18.42 -3.74
N ASP A 130 -3.69 -19.72 -4.01
CA ASP A 130 -4.29 -20.26 -5.24
C ASP A 130 -5.79 -19.95 -5.33
N LEU A 131 -6.52 -20.12 -4.24
CA LEU A 131 -7.95 -19.77 -4.17
C LEU A 131 -8.19 -18.30 -4.53
N VAL A 132 -7.39 -17.40 -3.96
CA VAL A 132 -7.51 -15.96 -4.19
C VAL A 132 -7.08 -15.57 -5.61
N MET A 133 -6.07 -16.25 -6.17
CA MET A 133 -5.67 -16.04 -7.55
C MET A 133 -6.74 -16.50 -8.55
N ALA A 134 -7.45 -17.61 -8.27
CA ALA A 134 -8.54 -18.12 -9.08
C ALA A 134 -9.79 -17.23 -9.06
N MET A 135 -9.95 -16.37 -8.05
CA MET A 135 -11.08 -15.44 -8.01
C MET A 135 -11.02 -14.43 -9.16
N PRO A 136 -12.17 -14.08 -9.78
CA PRO A 136 -12.22 -13.04 -10.79
C PRO A 136 -11.62 -11.72 -10.31
N ASN A 137 -10.84 -11.06 -11.15
CA ASN A 137 -10.38 -9.71 -10.84
C ASN A 137 -11.58 -8.76 -10.87
N PRO A 138 -11.88 -8.02 -9.79
CA PRO A 138 -12.93 -7.00 -9.85
C PRO A 138 -12.65 -6.05 -11.01
N ARG A 139 -13.61 -5.94 -11.93
CA ARG A 139 -13.55 -4.88 -12.95
C ARG A 139 -13.42 -3.55 -12.20
N LYS A 140 -12.57 -2.65 -12.71
CA LYS A 140 -12.51 -1.27 -12.18
C LYS A 140 -13.95 -0.77 -12.08
N HIS A 141 -14.39 -0.42 -10.88
CA HIS A 141 -15.67 0.24 -10.73
C HIS A 141 -15.52 1.58 -11.45
N VAL A 142 -16.05 1.68 -12.67
CA VAL A 142 -16.18 2.98 -13.34
C VAL A 142 -17.10 3.76 -12.44
N ARG A 143 -16.59 4.82 -11.81
CA ARG A 143 -17.44 5.76 -11.08
C ARG A 143 -18.51 6.21 -12.07
N LYS A 144 -19.78 5.88 -11.81
CA LYS A 144 -20.88 6.54 -12.49
C LYS A 144 -20.83 7.99 -12.00
N THR A 145 -20.36 8.92 -12.83
CA THR A 145 -20.63 10.34 -12.60
C THR A 145 -22.15 10.47 -12.50
N PRO A 146 -22.71 11.06 -11.43
CA PRO A 146 -24.14 11.28 -11.38
C PRO A 146 -24.51 12.22 -12.54
N ALA A 147 -25.23 11.67 -13.51
CA ALA A 147 -25.90 12.45 -14.54
C ALA A 147 -27.07 13.15 -13.85
N ASN A 148 -26.86 14.40 -13.42
CA ASN A 148 -27.87 15.46 -13.26
C ASN A 148 -27.22 16.65 -12.55
N ALA A 149 -26.60 17.54 -13.32
CA ALA A 149 -26.13 18.84 -12.83
C ALA A 149 -26.05 19.87 -13.97
N VAL A 150 -27.09 19.97 -14.81
CA VAL A 150 -27.44 21.11 -15.68
C VAL A 150 -28.92 20.86 -15.96
N GLU A 151 -29.90 21.66 -15.55
CA GLU A 151 -30.11 23.07 -15.88
C GLU A 151 -31.24 23.58 -14.95
N THR A 152 -31.03 24.68 -14.25
CA THR A 152 -32.10 25.43 -13.59
C THR A 152 -31.87 26.90 -13.91
N SER A 153 -32.97 27.59 -14.22
CA SER A 153 -33.11 29.00 -14.58
C SER A 153 -33.12 29.26 -16.09
N GLN A 154 -34.32 29.42 -16.65
CA GLN A 154 -34.85 30.71 -17.08
C GLN A 154 -36.11 30.49 -17.94
N ASN A 155 -37.27 30.92 -17.45
CA ASN A 155 -38.11 31.83 -18.24
C ASN A 155 -39.20 32.48 -17.37
N GLN A 156 -39.11 33.81 -17.31
CA GLN A 156 -40.16 34.71 -16.83
C GLN A 156 -41.21 34.90 -17.94
N GLU A 157 -42.45 35.12 -17.48
CA GLU A 157 -43.63 35.80 -18.06
C GLU A 157 -43.57 36.36 -19.49
N ILE A 158 -44.70 36.22 -20.22
CA ILE A 158 -45.60 37.33 -20.61
C ILE A 158 -46.85 36.79 -21.37
N SER A 159 -48.03 37.14 -20.81
CA SER A 159 -49.40 37.33 -21.36
C SER A 159 -49.85 36.80 -22.75
N GLN A 160 -51.04 36.17 -22.81
CA GLN A 160 -52.32 36.75 -23.32
C GLN A 160 -53.47 35.71 -23.40
N GLU A 161 -54.66 36.10 -22.90
CA GLU A 161 -56.00 35.47 -23.02
C GLU A 161 -56.72 35.87 -24.33
N PRO A 162 -57.98 35.43 -24.67
CA PRO A 162 -58.75 34.22 -24.33
C PRO A 162 -59.33 33.47 -25.56
N LEU A 163 -59.88 32.26 -25.33
CA LEU A 163 -60.65 31.46 -26.30
C LEU A 163 -62.01 32.11 -26.64
N THR A 164 -62.36 32.13 -27.93
CA THR A 164 -63.72 32.32 -28.44
C THR A 164 -64.41 30.96 -28.59
N LEU A 165 -65.63 30.85 -28.05
CA LEU A 165 -66.56 29.74 -28.28
C LEU A 165 -67.17 29.83 -29.70
N VAL A 166 -67.32 28.68 -30.36
CA VAL A 166 -68.40 28.39 -31.31
C VAL A 166 -68.97 27.02 -30.96
#